data_AF-A0A8J3URY8-F1
#
_entry.id   AF-A0A8J3URY8-F1
#
_cell.length_a   1.000
_cell.length_b   1.000
_cell.length_c   1.000
_cell.angle_alpha   90.00
_cell.angle_beta   90.00
_cell.angle_gamma   90.00
#
_symmetry.space_group_name_H-M   'P 1'
#
loop_
_entity.id
_entity.type
_entity.pdbx_description
1 polymer ?
#
loop_
_entity_poly.entity_id
_entity_poly.type
_entity_poly.pdbx_seq_one_letter_code
_entity_poly.pdbx_strand_id
1 'polypeptide(L)'
;MALQGPIPVTFDMVFPHGCYVVGEVEQVKDFDASTNGRFVQARDKQTRELVWQVAVMDADPTLKPAQKTVAVKILAPVQPVPPAPMAGLPFTPVEFDGVSVTPYVNANGRLAYSIRVREMRAPRSGAVKHAAANGKEGAAA
;
A
#
# COMPACT_ATOMS: atom_id res chain seq x y z
N MET A 1 17.19 -16.35 -15.24
CA MET A 1 17.10 -15.98 -13.80
C MET A 1 16.17 -16.99 -13.13
N ALA A 2 16.42 -17.35 -11.87
CA ALA A 2 15.58 -18.34 -11.16
C ALA A 2 14.22 -17.76 -10.70
N LEU A 3 14.18 -16.47 -10.36
CA LEU A 3 12.93 -15.77 -10.06
C LEU A 3 12.12 -15.54 -11.34
N GLN A 4 10.86 -15.96 -11.31
CA GLN A 4 9.93 -15.87 -12.43
C GLN A 4 8.73 -15.00 -12.01
N GLY A 5 8.79 -13.71 -12.32
CA GLY A 5 7.68 -12.79 -12.08
C GLY A 5 7.53 -12.28 -10.63
N PRO A 6 6.32 -11.83 -10.24
CA PRO A 6 6.05 -11.32 -8.89
C PRO A 6 6.28 -12.37 -7.82
N ILE A 7 6.86 -11.96 -6.69
CA ILE A 7 7.17 -12.83 -5.54
C ILE A 7 6.01 -12.72 -4.54
N PRO A 8 5.27 -13.80 -4.25
CA PRO A 8 4.24 -13.80 -3.21
C PRO A 8 4.87 -13.59 -1.84
N VAL A 9 4.26 -12.71 -1.04
CA VAL A 9 4.65 -12.43 0.35
C VAL A 9 3.39 -12.26 1.20
N THR A 10 3.55 -12.21 2.52
CA THR A 10 2.44 -11.89 3.43
C THR A 10 2.40 -10.39 3.72
N PHE A 11 1.26 -9.90 4.20
CA PHE A 11 1.14 -8.51 4.70
C PHE A 11 2.18 -8.21 5.79
N ASP A 12 2.31 -9.11 6.78
CA ASP A 12 3.21 -8.91 7.92
C ASP A 12 4.70 -8.90 7.51
N MET A 13 5.05 -9.52 6.38
CA MET A 13 6.41 -9.42 5.81
C MET A 13 6.70 -8.05 5.19
N VAL A 14 5.68 -7.33 4.72
CA VAL A 14 5.81 -6.01 4.07
C VAL A 14 5.61 -4.88 5.08
N PHE A 15 4.62 -4.99 5.96
CA PHE A 15 4.24 -3.99 6.95
C PHE A 15 4.23 -4.62 8.36
N PRO A 16 5.39 -4.97 8.93
CA PRO A 16 5.47 -5.65 10.24
C PRO A 16 4.89 -4.81 11.39
N HIS A 17 4.83 -3.49 11.24
CA HIS A 17 4.22 -2.57 12.19
C HIS A 17 2.76 -2.20 11.84
N GLY A 18 2.24 -2.74 10.75
CA GLY A 18 0.99 -2.31 10.12
C GLY A 18 1.16 -1.05 9.27
N CYS A 19 0.07 -0.62 8.64
CA CYS A 19 0.04 0.62 7.87
C CYS A 19 -1.35 1.27 7.89
N TYR A 20 -1.40 2.53 7.46
CA TYR A 20 -2.60 3.36 7.45
C TYR A 20 -2.85 3.94 6.06
N VAL A 21 -4.10 4.02 5.63
CA VAL A 21 -4.47 4.75 4.41
C VAL A 21 -4.31 6.25 4.66
N VAL A 22 -3.58 6.94 3.79
CA VAL A 22 -3.30 8.39 3.87
C VAL A 22 -3.65 9.15 2.59
N GLY A 23 -4.41 8.52 1.69
CA GLY A 23 -4.90 9.14 0.46
C GLY A 23 -6.09 8.38 -0.11
N GLU A 24 -6.66 8.92 -1.19
CA GLU A 24 -7.77 8.29 -1.90
C GLU A 24 -7.28 7.12 -2.76
N VAL A 25 -8.22 6.24 -3.13
CA VAL A 25 -7.95 5.17 -4.10
C VAL A 25 -8.06 5.75 -5.51
N GLU A 26 -6.96 5.75 -6.26
CA GLU A 26 -6.85 6.40 -7.56
C GLU A 26 -6.69 5.39 -8.70
N GLN A 27 -7.13 5.80 -9.90
CA GLN A 27 -6.88 5.03 -11.12
C GLN A 27 -5.41 5.17 -11.53
N VAL A 28 -4.72 4.05 -11.76
CA VAL A 28 -3.36 4.09 -12.30
C VAL A 28 -3.44 4.31 -13.80
N LYS A 29 -2.74 5.33 -14.31
CA LYS A 29 -2.66 5.63 -15.75
C LYS A 29 -1.83 4.57 -16.47
N ASP A 30 -2.34 4.10 -17.62
CA ASP A 30 -1.53 3.39 -18.61
C ASP A 30 -0.77 4.43 -19.43
N PHE A 31 0.53 4.58 -19.19
CA PHE A 31 1.33 5.60 -19.89
C PHE A 31 1.54 5.28 -21.37
N ASP A 32 1.49 4.01 -21.77
CA ASP A 32 1.68 3.59 -23.16
C ASP A 32 0.39 3.79 -23.97
N ALA A 33 -0.76 3.45 -23.37
CA ALA A 33 -2.06 3.54 -24.05
C ALA A 33 -2.69 4.95 -23.95
N SER A 34 -2.32 5.75 -22.96
CA SER A 34 -2.86 7.11 -22.79
C SER A 34 -2.13 8.11 -23.68
N THR A 35 -2.69 8.38 -24.86
CA THR A 35 -2.15 9.34 -25.83
C THR A 35 -3.10 10.51 -26.09
N ASN A 36 -2.57 11.67 -26.50
CA ASN A 36 -3.36 12.82 -26.94
C ASN A 36 -4.45 13.28 -25.95
N GLY A 37 -4.13 13.31 -24.65
CA GLY A 37 -5.07 13.73 -23.60
C GLY A 37 -6.14 12.68 -23.23
N ARG A 38 -6.23 11.57 -23.97
CA ARG A 38 -7.10 10.44 -23.60
C ARG A 38 -6.48 9.69 -22.43
N PHE A 39 -7.22 9.61 -21.32
CA PHE A 39 -6.85 8.75 -20.21
C PHE A 39 -7.29 7.31 -20.49
N VAL A 40 -6.36 6.37 -20.32
CA VAL A 40 -6.63 4.93 -20.28
C VAL A 40 -6.12 4.40 -18.95
N GLN A 41 -7.00 3.76 -18.18
CA GLN A 41 -6.59 3.10 -16.95
C GLN A 41 -5.75 1.86 -17.26
N ALA A 42 -4.66 1.70 -16.51
CA ALA A 42 -3.80 0.54 -16.57
C ALA A 42 -4.57 -0.74 -16.21
N ARG A 43 -4.24 -1.81 -16.92
CA ARG A 43 -4.70 -3.16 -16.62
C ARG A 43 -3.51 -4.07 -16.36
N ASP A 44 -3.66 -4.99 -15.43
CA ASP A 44 -2.66 -6.02 -15.22
C ASP A 44 -2.53 -6.91 -16.46
N LYS A 45 -1.30 -7.25 -16.85
CA LYS A 45 -1.04 -8.00 -18.08
C LYS A 45 -1.48 -9.46 -17.98
N GLN A 46 -1.48 -10.03 -16.78
CA GLN A 46 -1.82 -11.43 -16.54
C GLN A 46 -3.32 -11.58 -16.24
N THR A 47 -3.86 -10.78 -15.32
CA THR A 47 -5.25 -10.92 -14.86
C THR A 47 -6.24 -10.08 -15.66
N ARG A 48 -5.76 -9.08 -16.41
CA ARG A 48 -6.57 -8.10 -17.18
C ARG A 48 -7.47 -7.20 -16.32
N GLU A 49 -7.38 -7.28 -15.00
CA GLU A 49 -8.10 -6.40 -14.08
C GLU A 49 -7.55 -4.98 -14.10
N LEU A 50 -8.37 -4.02 -13.66
CA LEU A 50 -7.94 -2.64 -13.51
C LEU A 50 -6.92 -2.52 -12.38
N VAL A 51 -5.94 -1.65 -12.59
CA VAL A 51 -4.96 -1.30 -11.56
C VAL A 51 -5.42 -0.01 -10.89
N TRP A 52 -5.63 -0.11 -9.59
CA TRP A 52 -5.85 1.00 -8.68
C TRP A 52 -4.59 1.22 -7.85
N GLN A 53 -4.45 2.40 -7.25
CA GLN A 53 -3.40 2.66 -6.27
C GLN A 53 -3.96 3.40 -5.06
N VAL A 54 -3.35 3.17 -3.91
CA VAL A 54 -3.61 3.94 -2.69
C VAL A 54 -2.28 4.23 -2.01
N ALA A 55 -2.13 5.44 -1.48
CA ALA A 55 -1.01 5.80 -0.63
C ALA A 55 -1.26 5.29 0.79
N VAL A 56 -0.31 4.52 1.32
CA VAL A 56 -0.31 4.07 2.72
C VAL A 56 0.90 4.62 3.46
N MET A 57 0.71 4.92 4.73
CA MET A 57 1.78 5.27 5.66
C MET A 57 2.15 4.05 6.48
N ASP A 58 3.43 3.65 6.41
CA ASP A 58 4.02 2.62 7.25
C ASP A 58 4.07 3.11 8.72
N ALA A 59 3.67 2.22 9.63
CA ALA A 59 3.61 2.50 11.06
C ALA A 59 4.97 2.39 11.77
N ASP A 60 6.04 1.97 11.08
CA ASP A 60 7.38 1.89 11.65
C ASP A 60 7.87 3.28 12.11
N PRO A 61 8.12 3.47 13.41
CA PRO A 61 8.56 4.75 13.95
C PRO A 61 10.01 5.10 13.55
N THR A 62 10.80 4.12 13.10
CA THR A 62 12.22 4.29 12.79
C THR A 62 12.47 4.76 11.36
N LEU A 63 11.46 4.68 10.48
CA LEU A 63 11.58 5.12 9.09
C LEU A 63 11.74 6.63 8.98
N LYS A 64 12.63 7.05 8.08
CA LYS A 64 12.77 8.45 7.69
C LYS A 64 11.48 8.95 7.04
N PRO A 65 11.11 10.24 7.19
CA PRO A 65 9.86 10.78 6.64
C PRO A 65 9.63 10.46 5.15
N ALA A 66 10.68 10.56 4.32
CA ALA A 66 10.59 10.28 2.88
C ALA A 66 10.32 8.79 2.54
N GLN A 67 10.42 7.88 3.50
CA GLN A 67 10.20 6.44 3.33
C GLN A 67 8.90 5.96 3.97
N LYS A 68 8.19 6.83 4.72
CA LYS A 68 6.96 6.45 5.42
C LYS A 68 5.80 6.18 4.48
N THR A 69 5.73 6.89 3.35
CA THR A 69 4.61 6.75 2.42
C THR A 69 4.98 5.82 1.27
N VAL A 70 4.15 4.81 1.05
CA VAL A 70 4.33 3.81 -0.01
C VAL A 70 3.04 3.72 -0.83
N ALA A 71 3.17 3.61 -2.16
CA ALA A 71 2.03 3.36 -3.03
C ALA A 71 1.78 1.85 -3.16
N VAL A 72 0.58 1.40 -2.78
CA VAL A 72 0.14 0.01 -2.95
C VAL A 72 -0.77 -0.07 -4.16
N LYS A 73 -0.46 -0.95 -5.12
CA LYS A 73 -1.30 -1.19 -6.29
C LYS A 73 -2.31 -2.29 -6.01
N ILE A 74 -3.59 -2.04 -6.25
CA ILE A 74 -4.68 -2.98 -5.99
C ILE A 74 -5.25 -3.44 -7.33
N LEU A 75 -5.29 -4.75 -7.55
CA LEU A 75 -5.93 -5.33 -8.73
C LEU A 75 -7.39 -5.63 -8.40
N ALA A 76 -8.32 -4.91 -9.03
CA ALA A 76 -9.74 -5.06 -8.78
C ALA A 76 -10.57 -4.67 -10.01
N PRO A 77 -11.74 -5.28 -10.23
CA PRO A 77 -12.61 -4.94 -11.37
C PRO A 77 -13.29 -3.57 -11.22
N VAL A 78 -13.42 -3.07 -9.99
CA VAL A 78 -14.01 -1.77 -9.64
C VAL A 78 -13.14 -1.07 -8.59
N GLN A 79 -13.37 0.21 -8.32
CA GLN A 79 -12.62 0.97 -7.32
C GLN A 79 -12.75 0.32 -5.94
N PRO A 80 -11.63 -0.14 -5.33
CA PRO A 80 -11.64 -0.57 -3.94
C PRO A 80 -12.07 0.57 -3.01
N VAL A 81 -12.88 0.24 -2.00
CA VAL A 81 -13.30 1.21 -0.97
C VAL A 81 -12.43 0.99 0.27
N PRO A 82 -11.73 2.03 0.77
CA PRO A 82 -10.98 1.93 2.02
C PRO A 82 -11.86 1.44 3.20
N PRO A 83 -11.27 0.79 4.21
CA PRO A 83 -11.99 0.46 5.44
C PRO A 83 -12.58 1.70 6.11
N ALA A 84 -13.57 1.51 6.97
CA ALA A 84 -14.10 2.60 7.78
C ALA A 84 -13.03 3.17 8.72
N PRO A 85 -12.97 4.50 8.93
CA PRO A 85 -12.10 5.10 9.93
C PRO A 85 -12.37 4.52 11.32
N MET A 86 -11.31 4.35 12.11
CA MET A 86 -11.39 3.82 13.46
C MET A 86 -11.30 4.96 14.47
N ALA A 87 -12.25 5.02 15.42
CA ALA A 87 -12.28 6.06 16.44
C ALA A 87 -10.98 6.11 17.24
N GLY A 88 -10.45 7.32 17.47
CA GLY A 88 -9.23 7.56 18.24
C GLY A 88 -7.92 7.40 17.44
N LEU A 89 -7.98 7.04 16.15
CA LEU A 89 -6.81 7.02 15.28
C LEU A 89 -6.86 8.17 14.27
N PRO A 90 -5.70 8.83 13.97
CA PRO A 90 -5.66 9.93 13.02
C PRO A 90 -5.82 9.51 11.57
N PHE A 91 -5.57 8.22 11.25
CA PHE A 91 -5.66 7.64 9.93
C PHE A 91 -6.32 6.26 9.98
N THR A 92 -6.95 5.85 8.88
CA THR A 92 -7.63 4.56 8.77
C THR A 92 -6.61 3.42 8.71
N PRO A 93 -6.58 2.48 9.67
CA PRO A 93 -5.69 1.34 9.59
C PRO A 93 -6.19 0.34 8.54
N VAL A 94 -5.27 -0.35 7.87
CA VAL A 94 -5.60 -1.24 6.75
C VAL A 94 -4.70 -2.48 6.71
N GLU A 95 -5.28 -3.60 6.29
CA GLU A 95 -4.57 -4.81 5.92
C GLU A 95 -4.83 -5.15 4.44
N PHE A 96 -3.89 -5.85 3.83
CA PHE A 96 -3.98 -6.31 2.45
C PHE A 96 -3.86 -7.83 2.34
N ASP A 97 -4.49 -8.41 1.33
CA ASP A 97 -4.38 -9.83 0.99
C ASP A 97 -3.91 -10.05 -0.46
N GLY A 98 -3.39 -11.25 -0.74
CA GLY A 98 -2.80 -11.58 -2.04
C GLY A 98 -1.61 -10.69 -2.40
N VAL A 99 -0.75 -10.40 -1.41
CA VAL A 99 0.38 -9.49 -1.56
C VAL A 99 1.47 -10.13 -2.42
N SER A 100 1.98 -9.36 -3.37
CA SER A 100 3.15 -9.72 -4.17
C SER A 100 4.07 -8.53 -4.38
N VAL A 101 5.37 -8.78 -4.43
CA VAL A 101 6.38 -7.76 -4.71
C VAL A 101 7.09 -8.05 -6.03
N THR A 102 7.38 -7.01 -6.80
CA THR A 102 8.19 -7.13 -8.02
C THR A 102 9.39 -6.18 -7.90
N PRO A 103 10.63 -6.70 -7.91
CA PRO A 103 11.82 -5.86 -7.93
C PRO A 103 11.95 -5.15 -9.27
N TYR A 104 12.41 -3.91 -9.26
CA TYR A 104 12.75 -3.15 -10.45
C TYR A 104 13.88 -2.17 -10.16
N VAL A 105 14.52 -1.67 -11.21
CA VAL A 105 15.49 -0.57 -11.11
C VAL A 105 14.75 0.73 -11.36
N ASN A 106 14.75 1.63 -10.38
CA ASN A 106 14.10 2.93 -10.52
C ASN A 106 14.91 3.88 -11.42
N ALA A 107 14.37 5.07 -11.70
CA ALA A 107 15.00 6.06 -12.57
C ALA A 107 16.41 6.51 -12.12
N ASN A 108 16.73 6.35 -10.83
CA ASN A 108 18.03 6.68 -10.26
C ASN A 108 19.02 5.49 -10.28
N GLY A 109 18.70 4.40 -11.00
CA GLY A 109 19.53 3.21 -11.05
C GLY A 109 19.54 2.38 -9.76
N ARG A 110 18.59 2.61 -8.84
CA ARG A 110 18.52 1.91 -7.54
C ARG A 110 17.46 0.82 -7.57
N LEU A 111 17.75 -0.29 -6.88
CA LEU A 111 16.76 -1.34 -6.62
C LEU A 111 15.59 -0.77 -5.82
N ALA A 112 14.38 -1.05 -6.29
CA ALA A 112 13.12 -0.71 -5.66
C ALA A 112 12.12 -1.87 -5.84
N TYR A 113 11.01 -1.81 -5.11
CA TYR A 113 9.96 -2.82 -5.15
C TYR A 113 8.62 -2.17 -5.41
N SER A 114 7.84 -2.76 -6.32
CA SER A 114 6.42 -2.46 -6.44
C SER A 114 5.61 -3.47 -5.66
N ILE A 115 4.64 -2.99 -4.90
CA ILE A 115 3.73 -3.83 -4.10
C ILE A 115 2.40 -3.91 -4.85
N ARG A 116 1.92 -5.14 -5.08
CA ARG A 116 0.58 -5.41 -5.62
C ARG A 116 -0.21 -6.27 -4.64
N VAL A 117 -1.51 -6.03 -4.56
CA VAL A 117 -2.44 -6.74 -3.67
C VAL A 117 -3.75 -7.06 -4.40
N ARG A 118 -4.53 -7.98 -3.83
CA ARG A 118 -5.84 -8.41 -4.36
C ARG A 118 -7.01 -7.89 -3.52
N GLU A 119 -6.79 -7.71 -2.22
CA GLU A 119 -7.84 -7.26 -1.29
C GLU A 119 -7.31 -6.18 -0.36
N MET A 120 -8.22 -5.32 0.09
CA MET A 120 -8.01 -4.27 1.09
C MET A 120 -9.11 -4.37 2.13
N ARG A 121 -8.74 -4.50 3.41
CA ARG A 121 -9.70 -4.74 4.51
C ARG A 121 -9.30 -4.04 5.80
N ALA A 122 -10.26 -3.91 6.71
CA ALA A 122 -9.97 -3.51 8.08
C ALA A 122 -9.06 -4.53 8.75
N PRO A 123 -8.14 -4.11 9.64
CA PRO A 123 -7.32 -5.05 10.40
C PRO A 123 -8.18 -5.99 11.23
N ARG A 124 -7.74 -7.25 11.38
CA ARG A 124 -8.42 -8.19 12.27
C ARG A 124 -8.23 -7.72 13.72
N SER A 125 -9.31 -7.70 14.50
CA SER A 125 -9.31 -7.25 15.90
C SER A 125 -8.21 -7.95 16.70
N GLY A 126 -7.17 -7.21 17.08
CA GLY A 126 -5.98 -7.71 17.79
C GLY A 126 -4.62 -7.41 17.11
N ALA A 127 -4.61 -6.91 15.87
CA ALA A 127 -3.39 -6.67 15.09
C ALA A 127 -2.79 -5.25 15.21
N VAL A 128 -3.45 -4.30 15.88
CA VAL A 128 -2.83 -2.98 16.19
C VAL A 128 -1.83 -3.15 17.34
N LYS A 129 -0.79 -3.93 17.10
CA LYS A 129 0.35 -4.06 18.00
C LYS A 129 1.28 -2.88 17.69
N HIS A 130 1.47 -2.00 18.67
CA HIS A 130 2.53 -0.98 18.72
C HIS A 130 2.23 0.48 18.31
N ALA A 131 0.99 0.90 18.03
CA ALA A 131 0.70 2.34 17.88
C ALA A 131 0.44 3.07 19.23
N ALA A 132 0.07 2.34 20.29
CA ALA A 132 -0.44 2.94 21.52
C ALA A 132 0.60 3.16 22.65
N ALA A 133 1.88 2.80 22.45
CA ALA A 133 2.83 2.75 23.56
C ALA A 133 3.50 4.10 23.94
N ASN A 134 3.37 5.17 23.14
CA ASN A 134 4.16 6.38 23.34
C ASN A 134 3.37 7.64 23.78
N GLY A 135 2.17 7.47 24.34
CA GLY A 135 1.27 8.58 24.70
C GLY A 135 1.22 8.97 26.18
N LYS A 136 2.11 8.48 27.05
CA LYS A 136 2.10 8.82 28.48
C LYS A 136 3.50 9.08 29.03
N GLU A 137 4.01 10.27 28.79
CA GLU A 137 4.85 10.98 29.76
C GLU A 137 4.89 12.46 29.41
N GLY A 138 4.36 13.30 30.31
CA GLY A 138 4.25 14.74 30.09
C GLY A 138 3.06 15.40 30.80
N ALA A 139 2.79 15.03 32.05
CA ALA A 139 1.93 15.82 32.93
C ALA A 139 2.40 15.67 34.38
N ALA A 140 3.20 16.63 34.84
CA ALA A 140 3.25 17.02 36.24
C ALA A 140 3.69 18.48 36.30
N ALA A 141 2.81 19.28 36.89
CA ALA A 141 2.97 20.69 37.21
C ALA A 141 3.82 20.87 38.49
#